data_AF-A0A971YT18-F1
#
_entry.id   AF-A0A971YT18-F1
#
_cell.length_a   1.000
_cell.length_b   1.000
_cell.length_c   1.000
_cell.angle_alpha   90.00
_cell.angle_beta   90.00
_cell.angle_gamma   90.00
#
_symmetry.space_group_name_H-M   'P 1'
#
loop_
_entity.id
_entity.type
_entity.pdbx_description
1 polymer ?
#
loop_
_entity_poly.entity_id
_entity_poly.type
_entity_poly.pdbx_seq_one_letter_code
_entity_poly.pdbx_strand_id
1 'polypeptide(L)'
;ILVVPEFIGAHLAAHNEPQVVAVGPVVHTDNIDDPYSASFKITDVSRAFFATGNASVAKEHLLEAGLFDEAFNQYGWEDLELGHRLRKLGLRKVKVPEAVGYHYKERLKVASLPRHRQRERERGRMAVLFVERDPTWATRLQVEMSPIMFGLDRLLSIGNWPNREGTLRLLQTLEDKGWLLLVRILVRLITHHDYMEGMREALRERRLSTSR
;
A
#
# COMPACT_ATOMS: atom_id res chain seq x y z
N ILE A 1 12.77 -7.64 -5.36
CA ILE A 1 13.48 -6.34 -5.25
C ILE A 1 14.95 -6.60 -5.54
N LEU A 2 15.59 -5.71 -6.28
CA LEU A 2 17.03 -5.75 -6.60
C LEU A 2 17.66 -4.53 -5.95
N VAL A 3 18.85 -4.65 -5.38
CA VAL A 3 19.47 -3.57 -4.61
C VAL A 3 20.85 -3.26 -5.15
N VAL A 4 21.33 -2.05 -4.85
CA VAL A 4 22.71 -1.64 -5.16
C VAL A 4 23.71 -2.30 -4.21
N PRO A 5 24.99 -2.48 -4.58
CA PRO A 5 26.00 -3.09 -3.71
C PRO A 5 26.14 -2.41 -2.34
N GLU A 6 25.95 -1.10 -2.29
CA GLU A 6 26.10 -0.26 -1.10
C GLU A 6 24.91 -0.40 -0.14
N PHE A 7 23.84 -1.08 -0.53
CA PHE A 7 22.54 -1.07 0.16
C PHE A 7 22.64 -1.42 1.64
N ILE A 8 23.35 -2.50 1.98
CA ILE A 8 23.51 -2.93 3.38
C ILE A 8 24.41 -1.96 4.14
N GLY A 9 25.53 -1.54 3.54
CA GLY A 9 26.46 -0.61 4.18
C GLY A 9 25.81 0.75 4.50
N ALA A 10 24.99 1.26 3.58
CA ALA A 10 24.25 2.51 3.76
C ALA A 10 23.19 2.41 4.87
N HIS A 11 22.43 1.31 4.93
CA HIS A 11 21.50 1.07 6.03
C HIS A 11 22.22 0.93 7.38
N LEU A 12 23.33 0.19 7.43
CA LEU A 12 24.11 0.03 8.66
C LEU A 12 24.67 1.38 9.15
N ALA A 13 25.18 2.21 8.24
CA ALA A 13 25.70 3.53 8.58
C ALA A 13 24.63 4.45 9.21
N ALA A 14 23.36 4.32 8.80
CA ALA A 14 22.26 5.08 9.37
C ALA A 14 22.00 4.76 10.85
N HIS A 15 22.30 3.53 11.30
CA HIS A 15 22.15 3.10 12.69
C HIS A 15 23.31 3.52 13.61
N ASN A 16 24.26 4.32 13.11
CA ASN A 16 25.14 5.10 13.98
C ASN A 16 24.35 6.16 14.76
N GLU A 17 23.17 6.56 14.26
CA GLU A 17 22.20 7.32 15.02
C GLU A 17 21.32 6.38 15.88
N PRO A 18 21.16 6.66 17.18
CA PRO A 18 20.25 5.88 18.01
C PRO A 18 18.78 6.19 17.69
N GLN A 19 17.91 5.20 17.93
CA GLN A 19 16.45 5.33 17.84
C GLN A 19 15.97 5.82 16.46
N VAL A 20 16.47 5.20 15.39
CA VAL A 20 16.07 5.54 14.01
C VAL A 20 15.41 4.38 13.27
N VAL A 21 14.51 4.76 12.37
CA VAL A 21 14.07 3.94 11.24
C VAL A 21 14.73 4.51 9.99
N ALA A 22 15.60 3.72 9.36
CA ALA A 22 16.28 4.12 8.14
C ALA A 22 15.46 3.69 6.92
N VAL A 23 15.17 4.60 6.00
CA VAL A 23 14.31 4.35 4.83
C VAL A 23 15.05 4.74 3.56
N GLY A 24 15.27 3.78 2.67
CA GLY A 24 15.85 4.01 1.36
C GLY A 24 14.80 4.23 0.26
N PRO A 25 15.18 4.79 -0.90
CA PRO A 25 14.27 4.96 -2.02
C PRO A 25 13.90 3.61 -2.67
N VAL A 26 12.67 3.50 -3.16
CA VAL A 26 12.19 2.35 -3.95
C VAL A 26 11.83 2.82 -5.34
N VAL A 27 12.65 2.46 -6.33
CA VAL A 27 12.43 2.79 -7.74
C VAL A 27 11.63 1.66 -8.39
N HIS A 28 10.52 2.00 -9.04
CA HIS A 28 9.74 1.00 -9.78
C HIS A 28 10.28 0.82 -11.20
N THR A 29 10.58 -0.43 -11.56
CA THR A 29 11.01 -0.84 -12.90
C THR A 29 10.06 -1.88 -13.47
N ASP A 30 9.85 -1.85 -14.78
CA ASP A 30 9.16 -2.90 -15.54
C ASP A 30 10.12 -3.70 -16.44
N ASN A 31 11.42 -3.41 -16.35
CA ASN A 31 12.50 -4.12 -17.02
C ASN A 31 13.16 -5.07 -16.01
N ILE A 32 12.97 -6.37 -16.20
CA ILE A 32 13.58 -7.39 -15.33
C ILE A 32 15.03 -7.71 -15.72
N ASP A 33 15.37 -7.51 -17.00
CA ASP A 33 16.69 -7.83 -17.56
C ASP A 33 17.72 -6.75 -17.22
N ASP A 34 17.29 -5.49 -17.22
CA ASP A 34 18.07 -4.35 -16.74
C ASP A 34 17.21 -3.46 -15.81
N PRO A 35 17.08 -3.85 -14.53
CA PRO A 35 16.28 -3.12 -13.55
C PRO A 35 16.89 -1.76 -13.18
N TYR A 36 18.22 -1.63 -13.28
CA TYR A 36 18.99 -0.46 -12.85
C TYR A 36 18.84 0.72 -13.82
N SER A 37 18.37 0.46 -15.05
CA SER A 37 18.08 1.50 -16.04
C SER A 37 16.93 2.44 -15.64
N ALA A 38 16.10 2.06 -14.66
CA ALA A 38 14.99 2.87 -14.21
C ALA A 38 15.48 4.08 -13.40
N SER A 39 15.03 5.27 -13.78
CA SER A 39 15.27 6.50 -13.02
C SER A 39 14.20 6.72 -11.95
N PHE A 40 14.58 7.41 -10.88
CA PHE A 40 13.67 7.80 -9.79
C PHE A 40 12.59 8.77 -10.30
N LYS A 41 11.32 8.49 -9.96
CA LYS A 41 10.15 9.28 -10.39
C LYS A 41 9.50 9.96 -9.19
N ILE A 42 8.75 11.03 -9.44
CA ILE A 42 7.95 11.68 -8.38
C ILE A 42 6.98 10.70 -7.72
N THR A 43 6.46 9.72 -8.49
CA THR A 43 5.58 8.66 -8.01
C THR A 43 6.27 7.65 -7.08
N ASP A 44 7.61 7.65 -7.02
CA ASP A 44 8.40 6.78 -6.13
C ASP A 44 8.62 7.42 -4.75
N VAL A 45 8.20 8.67 -4.55
CA VAL A 45 8.27 9.36 -3.26
C VAL A 45 7.27 8.73 -2.29
N SER A 46 7.78 8.03 -1.28
CA SER A 46 6.97 7.50 -0.18
C SER A 46 6.94 8.46 1.02
N ARG A 47 5.75 8.67 1.58
CA ARG A 47 5.55 9.39 2.85
C ARG A 47 5.50 8.48 4.06
N ALA A 48 5.50 7.16 3.87
CA ALA A 48 5.42 6.17 4.94
C ALA A 48 6.54 6.38 5.97
N PHE A 49 6.25 6.15 7.24
CA PHE A 49 7.26 6.19 8.30
C PHE A 49 8.12 4.92 8.27
N PHE A 50 7.48 3.79 8.08
CA PHE A 50 8.09 2.48 7.87
C PHE A 50 7.35 1.81 6.71
N ALA A 51 8.08 1.25 5.76
CA ALA A 51 7.53 0.46 4.66
C ALA A 51 8.54 -0.65 4.35
N THR A 52 8.08 -1.90 4.38
CA THR A 52 8.96 -3.10 4.30
C THR A 52 9.70 -3.22 2.97
N GLY A 53 9.29 -2.46 1.96
CA GLY A 53 9.96 -2.42 0.66
C GLY A 53 11.41 -1.92 0.73
N ASN A 54 11.75 -1.00 1.64
CA ASN A 54 13.12 -0.52 1.82
C ASN A 54 13.26 0.26 3.15
N ALA A 55 13.26 -0.47 4.25
CA ALA A 55 13.47 0.10 5.57
C ALA A 55 14.32 -0.82 6.45
N SER A 56 15.03 -0.24 7.41
CA SER A 56 15.73 -0.97 8.47
C SER A 56 15.50 -0.31 9.83
N VAL A 57 15.51 -1.12 10.88
CA VAL A 57 15.32 -0.69 12.28
C VAL A 57 16.11 -1.63 13.19
N ALA A 58 16.66 -1.09 14.28
CA ALA A 58 17.36 -1.92 15.26
C ALA A 58 16.42 -2.98 15.87
N LYS A 59 16.94 -4.19 16.06
CA LYS A 59 16.18 -5.35 16.54
C LYS A 59 15.47 -5.08 17.87
N GLU A 60 16.11 -4.37 18.78
CA GLU A 60 15.55 -4.01 20.09
C GLU A 60 14.24 -3.23 19.98
N HIS A 61 14.17 -2.24 19.09
CA HIS A 61 12.94 -1.46 18.88
C HIS A 61 11.85 -2.25 18.17
N LEU A 62 12.22 -3.21 17.31
CA LEU A 62 11.24 -4.12 16.69
C LEU A 62 10.61 -5.05 17.74
N LEU A 63 11.41 -5.56 18.68
CA LEU A 63 10.93 -6.36 19.80
C LEU A 63 10.08 -5.54 20.76
N GLU A 64 10.53 -4.33 21.11
CA GLU A 64 9.80 -3.40 21.97
C GLU A 64 8.45 -2.98 21.37
N ALA A 65 8.39 -2.79 20.05
CA ALA A 65 7.14 -2.50 19.36
C ALA A 65 6.16 -3.68 19.39
N GLY A 66 6.64 -4.91 19.59
CA GLY A 66 5.82 -6.13 19.59
C GLY A 66 5.75 -6.84 18.22
N LEU A 67 6.79 -6.72 17.38
CA LEU A 67 6.88 -7.37 16.06
C LEU A 67 5.71 -6.99 15.11
N PHE A 68 5.47 -7.77 14.05
CA PHE A 68 4.28 -7.60 13.21
C PHE A 68 3.05 -8.21 13.89
N ASP A 69 1.89 -7.55 13.77
CA ASP A 69 0.63 -8.12 14.26
C ASP A 69 0.09 -9.16 13.27
N GLU A 70 0.10 -10.43 13.67
CA GLU A 70 -0.36 -11.55 12.84
C GLU A 70 -1.86 -11.51 12.52
N ALA A 71 -2.64 -10.64 13.17
CA ALA A 71 -4.02 -10.39 12.78
C ALA A 71 -4.12 -9.75 11.37
N PHE A 72 -3.06 -9.09 10.89
CA PHE A 72 -2.93 -8.66 9.50
C PHE A 72 -2.61 -9.85 8.60
N ASN A 73 -3.64 -10.65 8.33
CA ASN A 73 -3.53 -11.91 7.59
C ASN A 73 -3.96 -11.81 6.11
N GLN A 74 -4.19 -10.60 5.64
CA GLN A 74 -4.57 -10.27 4.27
C GLN A 74 -3.68 -9.13 3.76
N TYR A 75 -3.73 -8.84 2.46
CA TYR A 75 -2.84 -7.86 1.86
C TYR A 75 -3.00 -6.44 2.45
N GLY A 76 -1.92 -5.90 3.04
CA GLY A 76 -1.70 -4.47 3.28
C GLY A 76 -1.90 -3.97 4.72
N TRP A 77 -1.30 -2.80 4.98
CA TRP A 77 -1.29 -2.01 6.22
C TRP A 77 -0.42 -2.52 7.37
N GLU A 78 0.08 -3.76 7.31
CA GLU A 78 0.89 -4.36 8.37
C GLU A 78 2.19 -3.59 8.66
N ASP A 79 2.82 -3.05 7.61
CA ASP A 79 4.05 -2.28 7.71
C ASP A 79 3.83 -0.86 8.24
N LEU A 80 2.75 -0.21 7.79
CA LEU A 80 2.34 1.12 8.21
C LEU A 80 1.88 1.12 9.67
N GLU A 81 1.18 0.08 10.10
CA GLU A 81 0.78 -0.13 11.48
C GLU A 81 2.00 -0.29 12.40
N LEU A 82 2.94 -1.17 12.04
CA LEU A 82 4.21 -1.30 12.76
C LEU A 82 4.96 0.04 12.79
N GLY A 83 4.97 0.76 11.67
CA GLY A 83 5.54 2.11 11.59
C GLY A 83 4.91 3.10 12.57
N HIS A 84 3.60 3.02 12.81
CA HIS A 84 2.93 3.84 13.80
C HIS A 84 3.37 3.49 15.23
N ARG A 85 3.51 2.19 15.55
CA ARG A 85 4.04 1.75 16.85
C ARG A 85 5.48 2.20 17.07
N LEU A 86 6.37 2.00 16.08
CA LEU A 86 7.75 2.47 16.13
C LEU A 86 7.84 3.99 16.34
N ARG A 87 7.01 4.77 15.63
CA ARG A 87 6.94 6.23 15.83
C ARG A 87 6.48 6.61 17.24
N LYS A 88 5.54 5.86 17.84
CA LYS A 88 5.07 6.08 19.21
C LYS A 88 6.13 5.76 20.27
N LEU A 89 7.07 4.86 19.97
CA LEU A 89 8.28 4.63 20.78
C LEU A 89 9.32 5.76 20.67
N GLY A 90 9.05 6.80 19.89
CA GLY A 90 9.92 7.97 19.76
C GLY A 90 10.99 7.83 18.66
N LEU A 91 10.96 6.77 17.86
CA LEU A 91 11.92 6.62 16.76
C LEU A 91 11.73 7.74 15.73
N ARG A 92 12.85 8.17 15.14
CA ARG A 92 12.87 9.15 14.04
C ARG A 92 13.07 8.43 12.71
N LYS A 93 12.42 8.92 11.65
CA LYS A 93 12.71 8.44 10.28
C LYS A 93 13.91 9.20 9.73
N VAL A 94 14.92 8.47 9.28
CA VAL A 94 16.06 8.99 8.51
C VAL A 94 16.01 8.45 7.08
N LYS A 95 16.35 9.30 6.11
CA LYS A 95 16.40 8.90 4.70
C LYS A 95 17.80 8.40 4.37
N VAL A 96 17.88 7.30 3.63
CA VAL A 96 19.14 6.68 3.18
C VAL A 96 19.17 6.69 1.65
N PRO A 97 19.45 7.84 1.00
CA PRO A 97 19.37 7.97 -0.45
C PRO A 97 20.30 7.03 -1.21
N GLU A 98 21.39 6.57 -0.59
CA GLU A 98 22.37 5.63 -1.14
C GLU A 98 21.83 4.18 -1.18
N ALA A 99 20.88 3.84 -0.31
CA ALA A 99 20.29 2.49 -0.25
C ALA A 99 19.16 2.33 -1.27
N VAL A 100 19.46 2.41 -2.56
CA VAL A 100 18.43 2.30 -3.62
C VAL A 100 17.98 0.84 -3.79
N GLY A 101 16.66 0.64 -3.75
CA GLY A 101 16.00 -0.62 -4.08
C GLY A 101 15.15 -0.50 -5.36
N TYR A 102 15.32 -1.43 -6.29
CA TYR A 102 14.58 -1.54 -7.54
C TYR A 102 13.49 -2.60 -7.42
N HIS A 103 12.24 -2.17 -7.44
CA HIS A 103 11.08 -3.05 -7.33
C HIS A 103 10.48 -3.29 -8.72
N TYR A 104 10.60 -4.54 -9.20
CA TYR A 104 9.93 -4.94 -10.42
C TYR A 104 8.41 -4.86 -10.24
N LYS A 105 7.75 -4.19 -11.17
CA LYS A 105 6.31 -4.05 -11.23
C LYS A 105 5.85 -4.26 -12.66
N GLU A 106 5.07 -5.30 -12.87
CA GLU A 106 4.45 -5.57 -14.16
C GLU A 106 3.62 -4.38 -14.63
N ARG A 107 3.63 -4.16 -15.95
CA ARG A 107 2.72 -3.20 -16.58
C ARG A 107 1.28 -3.64 -16.32
N LEU A 108 0.41 -2.66 -16.05
CA LEU A 108 -1.02 -2.90 -15.93
C LEU A 108 -1.53 -3.53 -17.24
N LYS A 109 -2.19 -4.69 -17.09
CA LYS A 109 -2.95 -5.34 -18.15
C LYS A 109 -4.38 -5.54 -17.67
N VAL A 110 -5.36 -5.48 -18.56
CA VAL A 110 -6.76 -5.75 -18.18
C VAL A 110 -6.90 -7.17 -17.61
N ALA A 111 -6.15 -8.12 -18.13
CA ALA A 111 -6.07 -9.49 -17.62
C ALA A 111 -5.61 -9.60 -16.15
N SER A 112 -4.83 -8.65 -15.63
CA SER A 112 -4.39 -8.65 -14.22
C SER A 112 -5.41 -8.02 -13.26
N LEU A 113 -6.49 -7.42 -13.79
CA LEU A 113 -7.50 -6.71 -12.99
C LEU A 113 -8.07 -7.58 -11.85
N PRO A 114 -8.52 -8.83 -12.05
CA PRO A 114 -9.09 -9.62 -10.95
C PRO A 114 -8.17 -9.73 -9.72
N ARG A 115 -6.86 -9.92 -9.95
CA ARG A 115 -5.86 -9.95 -8.87
C ARG A 115 -5.72 -8.61 -8.16
N HIS A 116 -5.75 -7.49 -8.90
CA HIS A 116 -5.70 -6.16 -8.31
C HIS A 116 -6.94 -5.85 -7.48
N ARG A 117 -8.12 -6.24 -7.97
CA ARG A 117 -9.39 -6.08 -7.23
C ARG A 117 -9.38 -6.82 -5.90
N GLN A 118 -8.97 -8.09 -5.93
CA GLN A 118 -8.87 -8.91 -4.73
C GLN A 118 -7.91 -8.30 -3.70
N ARG A 119 -6.70 -7.90 -4.14
CA ARG A 119 -5.71 -7.24 -3.27
C ARG A 119 -6.24 -5.95 -2.65
N GLU A 120 -6.95 -5.12 -3.41
CA GLU A 120 -7.51 -3.89 -2.87
C GLU A 120 -8.66 -4.14 -1.89
N ARG A 121 -9.49 -5.15 -2.15
CA ARG A 121 -10.54 -5.57 -1.20
C ARG A 121 -9.95 -6.07 0.12
N GLU A 122 -8.93 -6.91 0.06
CA GLU A 122 -8.13 -7.34 1.21
C GLU A 122 -7.54 -6.14 1.96
N ARG A 123 -6.94 -5.19 1.22
CA ARG A 123 -6.40 -3.94 1.77
C ARG A 123 -7.48 -3.12 2.47
N GLY A 124 -8.69 -3.07 1.92
CA GLY A 124 -9.84 -2.44 2.55
C GLY A 124 -10.21 -3.11 3.87
N ARG A 125 -10.23 -4.44 3.91
CA ARG A 125 -10.53 -5.19 5.14
C ARG A 125 -9.48 -4.95 6.23
N MET A 126 -8.19 -4.93 5.86
CA MET A 126 -7.08 -4.66 6.78
C MET A 126 -7.02 -3.20 7.25
N ALA A 127 -7.51 -2.25 6.47
CA ALA A 127 -7.63 -0.85 6.91
C ALA A 127 -8.52 -0.69 8.15
N VAL A 128 -9.59 -1.49 8.24
CA VAL A 128 -10.46 -1.48 9.43
C VAL A 128 -9.70 -1.98 10.66
N LEU A 129 -8.94 -3.08 10.50
CA LEU A 129 -8.08 -3.60 11.56
C LEU A 129 -7.02 -2.58 11.99
N PHE A 130 -6.41 -1.87 11.03
CA PHE A 130 -5.45 -0.81 11.36
C PHE A 130 -6.08 0.30 12.21
N VAL A 131 -7.29 0.75 11.90
CA VAL A 131 -7.97 1.75 12.75
C VAL A 131 -8.32 1.19 14.13
N GLU A 132 -8.60 -0.11 14.26
CA GLU A 132 -8.83 -0.73 15.56
C GLU A 132 -7.55 -0.76 16.42
N ARG A 133 -6.40 -1.05 15.82
CA ARG A 133 -5.10 -1.02 16.50
C ARG A 133 -4.63 0.39 16.82
N ASP A 134 -4.92 1.35 15.95
CA ASP A 134 -4.54 2.74 16.12
C ASP A 134 -5.70 3.70 15.81
N PRO A 135 -6.61 3.95 16.77
CA PRO A 135 -7.85 4.71 16.55
C PRO A 135 -7.64 6.23 16.53
N THR A 136 -6.55 6.70 15.93
CA THR A 136 -6.27 8.13 15.77
C THR A 136 -6.98 8.71 14.54
N TRP A 137 -7.22 10.02 14.57
CA TRP A 137 -7.76 10.73 13.42
C TRP A 137 -6.84 10.64 12.20
N ALA A 138 -5.52 10.61 12.43
CA ALA A 138 -4.51 10.53 11.38
C ALA A 138 -4.59 9.17 10.66
N THR A 139 -4.73 8.07 11.41
CA THR A 139 -4.90 6.73 10.84
C THR A 139 -6.20 6.65 10.03
N ARG A 140 -7.32 7.18 10.56
CA ARG A 140 -8.60 7.21 9.82
C ARG A 140 -8.49 7.97 8.50
N LEU A 141 -7.79 9.09 8.48
CA LEU A 141 -7.55 9.86 7.26
C LEU A 141 -6.63 9.09 6.30
N GLN A 142 -5.58 8.45 6.82
CA GLN A 142 -4.62 7.68 6.03
C GLN A 142 -5.26 6.48 5.32
N VAL A 143 -6.21 5.80 5.97
CA VAL A 143 -6.97 4.69 5.37
C VAL A 143 -8.23 5.15 4.63
N GLU A 144 -8.48 6.46 4.53
CA GLU A 144 -9.66 7.04 3.89
C GLU A 144 -11.01 6.62 4.53
N MET A 145 -11.01 6.19 5.79
CA MET A 145 -12.21 5.73 6.49
C MET A 145 -13.02 6.91 7.03
N SER A 146 -13.81 7.53 6.15
CA SER A 146 -14.71 8.64 6.48
C SER A 146 -16.05 8.56 5.72
N PRO A 147 -17.14 9.12 6.26
CA PRO A 147 -18.42 9.18 5.56
C PRO A 147 -18.34 9.87 4.19
N ILE A 148 -17.49 10.90 4.07
CA ILE A 148 -17.27 11.64 2.82
C ILE A 148 -16.70 10.70 1.75
N MET A 149 -15.65 9.93 2.08
CA MET A 149 -15.03 9.02 1.13
C MET A 149 -15.95 7.86 0.74
N PHE A 150 -16.72 7.31 1.70
CA PHE A 150 -17.74 6.31 1.38
C PHE A 150 -18.86 6.85 0.49
N GLY A 151 -19.25 8.12 0.66
CA GLY A 151 -20.23 8.79 -0.18
C GLY A 151 -19.70 9.05 -1.59
N LEU A 152 -18.45 9.51 -1.70
CA LEU A 152 -17.77 9.73 -2.97
C LEU A 152 -17.62 8.42 -3.77
N ASP A 153 -17.23 7.33 -3.11
CA ASP A 153 -17.19 6.02 -3.75
C ASP A 153 -18.55 5.63 -4.33
N ARG A 154 -19.63 5.74 -3.54
CA ARG A 154 -20.99 5.43 -4.02
C ARG A 154 -21.40 6.28 -5.22
N LEU A 155 -21.03 7.56 -5.23
CA LEU A 155 -21.29 8.48 -6.34
C LEU A 155 -20.52 8.07 -7.60
N LEU A 156 -19.24 7.75 -7.46
CA LEU A 156 -18.37 7.34 -8.58
C LEU A 156 -18.70 5.93 -9.07
N SER A 157 -19.32 5.09 -8.25
CA SER A 157 -19.71 3.71 -8.57
C SER A 157 -21.22 3.55 -8.82
N ILE A 158 -21.95 4.62 -9.13
CA ILE A 158 -23.41 4.58 -9.36
C ILE A 158 -23.79 3.50 -10.36
N GLY A 159 -24.86 2.76 -10.05
CA GLY A 159 -25.34 1.67 -10.90
C GLY A 159 -24.42 0.44 -10.91
N ASN A 160 -23.46 0.38 -9.99
CA ASN A 160 -22.52 -0.73 -9.83
C ASN A 160 -21.73 -1.04 -11.12
N TRP A 161 -21.45 -0.01 -11.94
CA TRP A 161 -20.73 -0.19 -13.19
C TRP A 161 -19.37 -0.88 -13.03
N PRO A 162 -18.58 -0.71 -11.93
CA PRO A 162 -17.31 -1.43 -11.79
C PRO A 162 -17.45 -2.94 -11.87
N ASN A 163 -18.61 -3.49 -11.51
CA ASN A 163 -18.87 -4.93 -11.44
C ASN A 163 -19.67 -5.47 -12.63
N ARG A 164 -19.99 -4.65 -13.63
CA ARG A 164 -20.75 -5.10 -14.82
C ARG A 164 -19.84 -5.81 -15.81
N GLU A 165 -20.33 -6.87 -16.44
CA GLU A 165 -19.60 -7.59 -17.51
C GLU A 165 -19.23 -6.69 -18.70
N GLY A 166 -20.08 -5.70 -19.02
CA GLY A 166 -19.82 -4.72 -20.07
C GLY A 166 -18.57 -3.87 -19.79
N THR A 167 -18.21 -3.65 -18.53
CA THR A 167 -17.04 -2.87 -18.12
C THR A 167 -15.76 -3.59 -18.48
N LEU A 168 -15.69 -4.91 -18.27
CA LEU A 168 -14.52 -5.70 -18.65
C LEU A 168 -14.32 -5.68 -20.17
N ARG A 169 -15.40 -5.83 -20.95
CA ARG A 169 -15.36 -5.73 -22.42
C ARG A 169 -14.91 -4.35 -22.90
N LEU A 170 -15.39 -3.29 -22.25
CA LEU A 170 -14.95 -1.93 -22.53
C LEU A 170 -13.45 -1.75 -22.25
N LEU A 171 -12.98 -2.21 -21.09
CA LEU A 171 -11.56 -2.14 -20.73
C LEU A 171 -10.68 -2.88 -21.73
N GLN A 172 -11.07 -4.09 -22.15
CA GLN A 172 -10.34 -4.86 -23.16
C GLN A 172 -10.30 -4.11 -24.49
N THR A 173 -11.43 -3.57 -24.94
CA THR A 173 -11.50 -2.77 -26.18
C THR A 173 -10.60 -1.54 -26.12
N LEU A 174 -10.53 -0.87 -24.95
CA LEU A 174 -9.67 0.29 -24.74
C LEU A 174 -8.19 -0.11 -24.74
N GLU A 175 -7.84 -1.24 -24.13
CA GLU A 175 -6.48 -1.80 -24.14
C GLU A 175 -6.05 -2.16 -25.57
N ASP A 176 -6.89 -2.88 -26.32
CA ASP A 176 -6.62 -3.30 -27.70
C ASP A 176 -6.44 -2.10 -28.65
N LYS A 177 -7.16 -0.99 -28.38
CA LYS A 177 -7.01 0.29 -29.10
C LYS A 177 -5.80 1.12 -28.65
N GLY A 178 -5.06 0.69 -27.62
CA GLY A 178 -3.90 1.40 -27.08
C GLY A 178 -4.25 2.58 -26.16
N TRP A 179 -5.50 2.72 -25.69
CA TRP A 179 -5.97 3.82 -24.84
C TRP A 179 -5.57 3.61 -23.37
N LEU A 180 -4.29 3.36 -23.12
CA LEU A 180 -3.75 2.91 -21.83
C LEU A 180 -3.98 3.89 -20.68
N LEU A 181 -4.04 5.20 -20.94
CA LEU A 181 -4.33 6.20 -19.92
C LEU A 181 -5.75 6.04 -19.36
N LEU A 182 -6.74 5.86 -20.25
CA LEU A 182 -8.13 5.65 -19.84
C LEU A 182 -8.30 4.32 -19.12
N VAL A 183 -7.63 3.25 -19.58
CA VAL A 183 -7.59 1.96 -18.86
C VAL A 183 -7.07 2.16 -17.44
N ARG A 184 -5.96 2.89 -17.26
CA ARG A 184 -5.38 3.16 -15.92
C ARG A 184 -6.36 3.93 -15.02
N ILE A 185 -7.03 4.96 -15.55
CA ILE A 185 -8.01 5.75 -14.79
C ILE A 185 -9.19 4.87 -14.36
N LEU A 186 -9.78 4.11 -15.29
CA LEU A 186 -10.93 3.25 -14.99
C LEU A 186 -10.56 2.13 -14.01
N VAL A 187 -9.41 1.46 -14.20
CA VAL A 187 -8.90 0.47 -13.26
C VAL A 187 -8.67 1.09 -11.88
N ARG A 188 -8.16 2.32 -11.79
CA ARG A 188 -8.00 3.01 -10.50
C ARG A 188 -9.34 3.23 -9.79
N LEU A 189 -10.37 3.66 -10.52
CA LEU A 189 -11.72 3.82 -9.95
C LEU A 189 -12.30 2.47 -9.49
N ILE A 190 -12.17 1.43 -10.31
CA ILE A 190 -12.64 0.08 -9.99
C ILE A 190 -11.97 -0.45 -8.72
N THR A 191 -10.64 -0.40 -8.69
CA THR A 191 -9.85 -0.95 -7.59
C THR A 191 -10.01 -0.13 -6.30
N HIS A 192 -10.23 1.18 -6.39
CA HIS A 192 -10.61 2.01 -5.24
C HIS A 192 -12.00 1.64 -4.71
N HIS A 193 -12.95 1.33 -5.59
CA HIS A 193 -14.26 0.83 -5.19
C HIS A 193 -14.15 -0.51 -4.45
N ASP A 194 -13.29 -1.44 -4.90
CA ASP A 194 -13.03 -2.69 -4.18
C ASP A 194 -12.43 -2.46 -2.79
N TYR A 195 -11.52 -1.50 -2.65
CA TYR A 195 -10.96 -1.08 -1.36
C TYR A 195 -12.05 -0.58 -0.41
N MET A 196 -12.96 0.27 -0.89
CA MET A 196 -14.09 0.78 -0.11
C MET A 196 -15.09 -0.32 0.26
N GLU A 197 -15.35 -1.26 -0.65
CA GLU A 197 -16.24 -2.39 -0.38
C GLU A 197 -15.63 -3.36 0.64
N GLY A 198 -14.33 -3.63 0.56
CA GLY A 198 -13.59 -4.40 1.55
C GLY A 198 -13.69 -3.80 2.95
N MET A 199 -13.57 -2.47 3.09
CA MET A 199 -13.80 -1.78 4.37
C MET A 199 -15.24 -1.96 4.86
N ARG A 200 -16.25 -1.81 3.99
CA ARG A 200 -17.67 -1.98 4.38
C ARG A 200 -17.99 -3.40 4.85
N GLU A 201 -17.42 -4.41 4.20
CA GLU A 201 -17.57 -5.82 4.60
C GLU A 201 -17.00 -6.06 5.98
N ALA A 202 -15.74 -5.65 6.18
CA ALA A 202 -15.06 -5.74 7.45
C ALA A 202 -15.83 -5.04 8.59
N LEU A 203 -16.39 -3.86 8.35
CA LEU A 203 -17.22 -3.14 9.33
C LEU A 203 -18.56 -3.84 9.61
N ARG A 204 -19.22 -4.38 8.59
CA ARG A 204 -20.48 -5.14 8.75
C ARG A 204 -20.27 -6.40 9.59
N GLU A 205 -19.21 -7.17 9.30
CA GLU A 205 -18.87 -8.39 10.03
C GLU A 205 -18.63 -8.11 11.52
N ARG A 206 -17.86 -7.06 11.85
CA ARG A 206 -17.59 -6.63 13.23
C ARG A 206 -18.85 -6.22 13.98
N ARG A 207 -19.75 -5.48 13.32
CA ARG A 207 -21.03 -5.09 13.90
C ARG A 207 -21.89 -6.31 14.25
N LEU A 208 -21.91 -7.31 13.37
CA LEU A 208 -22.65 -8.55 13.59
C LEU A 208 -22.04 -9.39 14.73
N SER A 209 -20.71 -9.43 14.85
CA SER A 209 -20.05 -10.14 15.96
C SER A 209 -20.27 -9.48 17.32
N THR A 210 -20.34 -8.15 17.40
CA THR A 210 -20.62 -7.44 18.66
C THR A 210 -22.09 -7.55 19.11
N SER A 211 -23.00 -7.93 18.21
CA SER A 211 -24.42 -8.10 18.50
C SER A 211 -24.82 -9.52 18.95
N ARG A 212 -23.86 -10.43 19.07
CA ARG A 212 -24.03 -11.80 19.59
C ARG A 212 -23.40 -11.91 20.97
#